data_AF-A0A426V006-F1
#
_entry.id   AF-A0A426V006-F1
#
_cell.length_a   1.000
_cell.length_b   1.000
_cell.length_c   1.000
_cell.angle_alpha   90.00
_cell.angle_beta   90.00
_cell.angle_gamma   90.00
#
_symmetry.space_group_name_H-M   'P 1'
#
loop_
_entity.id
_entity.type
_entity.pdbx_description
1 polymer ?
#
loop_
_entity_poly.entity_id
_entity_poly.type
_entity_poly.pdbx_seq_one_letter_code
_entity_poly.pdbx_strand_id
1 'polypeptide(L)'
;MVTAQRLRVKDEKGNRSAPEILGSWLTGRGNKLTVMARRGTGYASVWLDYQGTPVKIGYAVHAGGVVREVRWEEPWREQTDAWKSQQRNQIAALVAAWHAERPEPQEPEPLPASVVGTFEVDGFRFAVEPATAAEHVVLCLVSAMNELTPIADLLHEGGRICGMVTRPGWKAAPEARRRRWRAEVESILLRAVERGAI
;
A
#
# COMPACT_ATOMS: atom_id res chain seq x y z
N MET A 1 19.75 21.17 4.52
CA MET A 1 18.32 21.43 4.77
C MET A 1 17.51 20.56 3.83
N VAL A 2 16.68 19.67 4.36
CA VAL A 2 15.72 18.90 3.55
C VAL A 2 14.38 19.60 3.71
N THR A 3 13.88 20.21 2.64
CA THR A 3 12.63 20.96 2.65
C THR A 3 11.55 20.06 2.06
N ALA A 4 10.60 19.61 2.89
CA ALA A 4 9.42 18.90 2.42
C ALA A 4 8.50 19.89 1.69
N GLN A 5 8.40 19.78 0.37
CA GLN A 5 7.43 20.56 -0.41
C GLN A 5 6.14 19.75 -0.58
N ARG A 6 5.05 20.24 0.00
CA ARG A 6 3.68 19.72 -0.23
C ARG A 6 3.17 20.23 -1.57
N LEU A 7 3.18 19.38 -2.60
CA LEU A 7 2.32 19.57 -3.76
C LEU A 7 0.90 19.15 -3.38
N ARG A 8 0.05 20.12 -3.02
CA ARG A 8 -1.39 19.90 -2.82
C ARG A 8 -2.07 19.84 -4.19
N VAL A 9 -2.27 18.64 -4.71
CA VAL A 9 -3.29 18.42 -5.75
C VAL A 9 -4.63 18.35 -5.02
N LYS A 10 -5.47 19.36 -5.17
CA LYS A 10 -6.86 19.33 -4.69
C LYS A 10 -7.62 18.32 -5.54
N ASP A 11 -8.23 17.34 -4.90
CA ASP A 11 -9.28 16.53 -5.52
C ASP A 11 -10.58 16.80 -4.76
N GLU A 12 -11.56 17.40 -5.46
CA GLU A 12 -12.84 17.87 -4.92
C GLU A 12 -13.86 16.74 -4.69
N LYS A 13 -13.41 15.48 -4.68
CA LYS A 13 -14.26 14.33 -4.39
C LYS A 13 -13.63 13.55 -3.25
N GLY A 14 -14.30 13.61 -2.10
CA GLY A 14 -13.88 12.92 -0.89
C GLY A 14 -13.43 11.49 -1.15
N ASN A 15 -12.35 11.12 -0.46
CA ASN A 15 -11.89 9.76 -0.22
C ASN A 15 -10.80 9.14 -1.12
N ARG A 16 -9.78 9.92 -1.53
CA ARG A 16 -8.41 9.37 -1.74
C ARG A 16 -7.33 10.40 -1.33
N SER A 17 -6.56 10.12 -0.27
CA SER A 17 -5.36 10.88 0.07
C SER A 17 -4.40 10.94 -1.12
N ALA A 18 -4.09 12.13 -1.63
CA ALA A 18 -3.13 12.27 -2.74
C ALA A 18 -1.76 11.73 -2.33
N PRO A 19 -0.94 11.21 -3.27
CA PRO A 19 0.44 10.86 -2.97
C PRO A 19 1.22 12.10 -2.51
N GLU A 20 1.92 11.96 -1.39
CA GLU A 20 2.76 12.99 -0.78
C GLU A 20 4.23 12.68 -1.08
N ILE A 21 4.98 13.71 -1.46
CA ILE A 21 6.44 13.63 -1.54
C ILE A 21 6.98 13.69 -0.11
N LEU A 22 7.59 12.60 0.36
CA LEU A 22 8.22 12.56 1.68
C LEU A 22 9.55 13.31 1.68
N GLY A 23 10.26 13.26 0.55
CA GLY A 23 11.51 13.99 0.36
C GLY A 23 12.25 13.54 -0.89
N SER A 24 13.32 14.27 -1.20
CA SER A 24 14.23 13.94 -2.29
C SER A 24 15.67 14.22 -1.92
N TRP A 25 16.60 13.44 -2.46
CA TRP A 25 18.05 13.63 -2.25
C TRP A 25 18.82 13.32 -3.53
N LEU A 26 20.06 13.83 -3.61
CA LEU A 26 20.99 13.46 -4.65
C LEU A 26 21.83 12.26 -4.20
N THR A 27 21.98 11.28 -5.08
CA THR A 27 22.98 10.22 -4.90
C THR A 27 24.38 10.76 -5.13
N GLY A 28 25.42 10.01 -4.72
CA GLY A 28 26.81 10.39 -4.95
C GLY A 28 27.21 10.57 -6.42
N ARG A 29 26.38 10.12 -7.37
CA ARG A 29 26.57 10.32 -8.82
C ARG A 29 25.73 11.48 -9.39
N GLY A 30 25.07 12.27 -8.54
CA GLY A 30 24.25 13.41 -8.96
C GLY A 30 22.82 13.08 -9.40
N ASN A 31 22.42 11.81 -9.39
CA ASN A 31 21.03 11.44 -9.69
C ASN A 31 20.09 11.81 -8.54
N LYS A 32 18.93 12.41 -8.85
CA LYS A 32 17.91 12.73 -7.85
C LYS A 32 16.98 11.55 -7.61
N LEU A 33 16.86 11.15 -6.35
CA LEU A 33 15.86 10.19 -5.89
C LEU A 33 14.77 10.92 -5.14
N THR A 34 13.52 10.50 -5.34
CA THR A 34 12.32 11.04 -4.67
C THR A 34 11.52 9.89 -4.07
N VAL A 35 11.12 10.05 -2.81
CA VAL A 35 10.24 9.09 -2.12
C VAL A 35 8.85 9.69 -2.04
N MET A 36 7.87 8.94 -2.53
CA MET A 36 6.46 9.33 -2.48
C MET A 36 5.66 8.23 -1.79
N ALA A 37 4.87 8.62 -0.80
CA ALA A 37 3.99 7.70 -0.09
C ALA A 37 2.57 8.24 -0.07
N ARG A 38 1.62 7.36 0.22
CA ARG A 38 0.23 7.74 0.45
C ARG A 38 -0.12 7.36 1.87
N ARG A 39 -0.85 8.23 2.58
CA ARG A 39 -1.33 7.92 3.92
C ARG A 39 -2.20 6.66 3.90
N GLY A 40 -2.00 5.81 4.90
CA GLY A 40 -2.75 4.56 5.10
C GLY A 40 -2.22 3.33 4.37
N THR A 41 -1.27 3.44 3.43
CA THR A 41 -0.93 2.30 2.55
C THR A 41 0.25 1.43 3.03
N GLY A 42 1.00 1.86 4.05
CA GLY A 42 2.23 1.16 4.49
C GLY A 42 3.29 1.04 3.38
N TYR A 43 3.19 1.90 2.35
CA TYR A 43 3.93 1.79 1.11
C TYR A 43 4.47 3.14 0.65
N ALA A 44 5.77 3.17 0.35
CA ALA A 44 6.45 4.32 -0.23
C ALA A 44 7.16 3.93 -1.52
N SER A 45 6.84 4.60 -2.62
CA SER A 45 7.50 4.41 -3.92
C SER A 45 8.78 5.25 -4.04
N VAL A 46 9.80 4.69 -4.69
CA VAL A 46 11.10 5.35 -4.92
C VAL A 46 11.25 5.63 -6.41
N TRP A 47 11.51 6.88 -6.74
CA TRP A 47 11.59 7.40 -8.10
C TRP A 47 12.95 8.02 -8.36
N LEU A 48 13.51 7.73 -9.52
CA LEU A 48 14.72 8.33 -10.06
C LEU A 48 14.34 9.37 -11.10
N ASP A 49 14.87 10.57 -10.96
CA ASP A 49 14.90 11.52 -12.07
C ASP A 49 15.99 11.09 -13.05
N TYR A 50 15.58 10.46 -14.15
CA TYR A 50 16.45 10.04 -15.23
C TYR A 50 16.29 11.01 -16.40
N GLN A 51 17.26 11.92 -16.54
CA GLN A 51 17.29 12.91 -17.62
C GLN A 51 16.02 13.78 -17.70
N GLY A 52 15.46 14.17 -16.55
CA GLY A 52 14.23 14.96 -16.47
C GLY A 52 12.95 14.12 -16.50
N THR A 53 13.05 12.79 -16.65
CA THR A 53 11.90 11.88 -16.63
C THR A 53 11.89 11.07 -15.34
N PRO A 54 10.82 11.16 -14.52
CA PRO A 54 10.71 10.36 -13.30
C PRO A 54 10.42 8.90 -13.65
N VAL A 55 11.32 8.01 -13.25
CA VAL A 55 11.19 6.55 -13.43
C VAL A 55 11.10 5.91 -12.06
N LYS A 56 10.10 5.04 -11.85
CA LYS A 56 10.00 4.27 -10.62
C LYS A 56 11.05 3.16 -10.61
N ILE A 57 11.87 3.13 -9.57
CA ILE A 57 13.01 2.20 -9.48
C ILE A 57 12.90 1.23 -8.32
N GLY A 58 11.94 1.44 -7.43
CA GLY A 58 11.80 0.64 -6.22
C GLY A 58 10.66 1.09 -5.33
N TYR A 59 10.59 0.46 -4.17
CA TYR A 59 9.64 0.79 -3.13
C TYR A 59 10.10 0.30 -1.76
N ALA A 60 9.54 0.91 -0.72
CA ALA A 60 9.69 0.51 0.66
C ALA A 60 8.33 0.12 1.26
N VAL A 61 8.34 -0.92 2.08
CA VAL A 61 7.24 -1.33 2.94
C VAL A 61 7.55 -0.84 4.35
N HIS A 62 6.58 -0.21 4.99
CA HIS A 62 6.73 0.33 6.33
C HIS A 62 5.50 0.12 7.19
N ALA A 63 5.70 0.06 8.51
CA ALA A 63 4.65 -0.03 9.51
C ALA A 63 4.85 1.12 10.50
N GLY A 64 4.01 2.16 10.40
CA GLY A 64 4.31 3.44 11.03
C GLY A 64 5.63 4.01 10.50
N GLY A 65 6.41 4.65 11.37
CA GLY A 65 7.72 5.23 11.04
C GLY A 65 8.85 4.23 10.76
N VAL A 66 8.59 2.93 10.79
CA VAL A 66 9.63 1.89 10.66
C VAL A 66 9.56 1.21 9.29
N VAL A 67 10.65 1.30 8.52
CA VAL A 67 10.81 0.58 7.25
C VAL A 67 11.15 -0.89 7.51
N ARG A 68 10.30 -1.78 7.00
CA ARG A 68 10.45 -3.24 7.09
C ARG A 68 11.28 -3.78 5.95
N GLU A 69 11.03 -3.30 4.74
CA GLU A 69 11.68 -3.82 3.54
C GLU A 69 11.87 -2.71 2.51
N VAL A 70 12.94 -2.80 1.72
CA VAL A 70 13.12 -1.99 0.51
C VAL A 70 13.42 -2.93 -0.65
N ARG A 71 12.63 -2.84 -1.72
CA ARG A 71 12.76 -3.65 -2.93
C ARG A 71 13.05 -2.78 -4.13
N TRP A 72 13.94 -3.27 -4.99
CA TRP A 72 14.38 -2.58 -6.20
C TRP A 72 13.88 -3.33 -7.43
N GLU A 73 13.46 -2.57 -8.43
CA GLU A 73 12.99 -3.06 -9.72
C GLU A 73 14.19 -3.25 -10.66
N GLU A 74 14.08 -4.11 -11.67
CA GLU A 74 15.11 -4.20 -12.70
C GLU A 74 15.15 -2.90 -13.53
N PRO A 75 16.33 -2.40 -13.95
CA PRO A 75 17.67 -2.96 -13.71
C PRO A 75 18.30 -2.57 -12.35
N TRP A 76 17.65 -1.73 -11.56
CA TRP A 76 18.21 -1.22 -10.29
C TRP A 76 18.34 -2.26 -9.18
N ARG A 77 17.75 -3.44 -9.34
CA ARG A 77 18.03 -4.61 -8.49
C ARG A 77 19.49 -5.02 -8.50
N GLU A 78 20.20 -4.80 -9.59
CA GLU A 78 21.61 -5.20 -9.75
C GLU A 78 22.61 -4.21 -9.13
N GLN A 79 22.13 -3.15 -8.48
CA GLN A 79 22.99 -2.21 -7.75
C GLN A 79 23.71 -2.89 -6.58
N THR A 80 24.84 -2.33 -6.17
CA THR A 80 25.64 -2.88 -5.06
C THR A 80 24.89 -2.79 -3.72
N ASP A 81 25.17 -3.73 -2.82
CA ASP A 81 24.55 -3.73 -1.49
C ASP A 81 24.92 -2.50 -0.67
N ALA A 82 26.11 -1.95 -0.87
CA ALA A 82 26.52 -0.68 -0.26
C ALA A 82 25.60 0.48 -0.71
N TRP A 83 25.32 0.57 -2.01
CA TRP A 83 24.41 1.57 -2.55
C TRP A 83 22.99 1.39 -2.02
N LYS A 84 22.48 0.15 -2.03
CA LYS A 84 21.14 -0.19 -1.54
C LYS A 84 21.00 0.14 -0.06
N SER A 85 21.99 -0.19 0.75
CA SER A 85 22.06 0.11 2.19
C SER A 85 22.02 1.61 2.45
N GLN A 86 22.79 2.39 1.68
CA GLN A 86 22.76 3.86 1.77
C GLN A 86 21.37 4.41 1.45
N GLN A 87 20.74 3.95 0.38
CA GLN A 87 19.41 4.43 0.00
C GLN A 87 18.36 4.00 1.03
N ARG A 88 18.44 2.79 1.57
CA ARG A 88 17.54 2.30 2.62
C ARG A 88 17.57 3.22 3.84
N ASN A 89 18.76 3.67 4.26
CA ASN A 89 18.89 4.58 5.41
C ASN A 89 18.20 5.93 5.15
N GLN A 90 18.37 6.49 3.95
CA GLN A 90 17.68 7.73 3.55
C GLN A 90 16.16 7.55 3.53
N ILE A 91 15.67 6.47 2.94
CA ILE A 91 14.24 6.15 2.88
C ILE A 91 13.66 5.98 4.30
N ALA A 92 14.36 5.26 5.17
CA ALA A 92 13.95 5.04 6.55
C ALA A 92 13.85 6.36 7.34
N ALA A 93 14.81 7.27 7.17
CA ALA A 93 14.76 8.58 7.80
C ALA A 93 13.56 9.41 7.35
N LEU A 94 13.26 9.41 6.03
CA LEU A 94 12.11 10.14 5.49
C LEU A 94 10.77 9.56 5.98
N VAL A 95 10.64 8.24 6.03
CA VAL A 95 9.44 7.57 6.54
C VAL A 95 9.27 7.85 8.04
N ALA A 96 10.34 7.79 8.82
CA ALA A 96 10.30 8.09 10.25
C ALA A 96 9.87 9.54 10.51
N ALA A 97 10.48 10.50 9.81
CA ALA A 97 10.15 11.92 9.93
C ALA A 97 8.68 12.19 9.56
N TRP A 98 8.21 11.61 8.44
CA TRP A 98 6.82 11.76 8.01
C TRP A 98 5.81 11.22 9.04
N HIS A 99 6.15 10.16 9.77
CA HIS A 99 5.34 9.64 10.86
C HIS A 99 5.49 10.40 12.18
N ALA A 100 6.64 11.02 12.43
CA ALA A 100 6.89 11.85 13.61
C ALA A 100 6.19 13.22 13.53
N GLU A 101 5.94 13.73 12.33
CA GLU A 101 5.10 14.92 12.10
C GLU A 101 3.60 14.67 12.37
N ARG A 102 3.21 13.47 12.82
CA ARG A 102 1.86 13.21 13.31
C ARG A 102 1.73 13.80 14.73
N PRO A 103 0.64 14.52 15.04
CA PRO A 103 0.17 14.60 16.42
C PRO A 103 0.03 13.17 16.97
N GLU A 104 0.30 12.99 18.28
CA GLU A 104 0.26 11.72 19.02
C GLU A 104 -0.85 10.74 18.58
N PRO A 105 -0.63 9.41 18.72
CA PRO A 105 -1.52 8.41 18.16
C PRO A 105 -2.94 8.56 18.71
N GLN A 106 -3.89 8.90 17.84
CA GLN A 106 -5.29 8.51 18.04
C GLN A 106 -5.32 6.98 18.11
N GLU A 107 -6.04 6.41 19.07
CA GLU A 107 -6.27 4.96 19.10
C GLU A 107 -6.79 4.50 17.73
N PRO A 108 -6.38 3.30 17.23
CA PRO A 108 -6.90 2.79 15.98
C PRO A 108 -8.42 2.74 16.04
N GLU A 109 -9.10 3.43 15.13
CA GLU A 109 -10.56 3.37 15.07
C GLU A 109 -11.02 1.91 14.87
N PRO A 110 -12.18 1.50 15.40
CA PRO A 110 -12.71 0.17 15.08
C PRO A 110 -12.90 0.02 13.57
N LEU A 111 -12.70 -1.21 13.06
CA LEU A 111 -12.99 -1.49 11.65
C LEU A 111 -14.46 -1.19 11.33
N PRO A 112 -14.77 -0.74 10.11
CA PRO A 112 -16.14 -0.55 9.67
C PRO A 112 -16.99 -1.81 9.86
N ALA A 113 -18.23 -1.64 10.31
CA ALA A 113 -19.17 -2.76 10.48
C ALA A 113 -19.53 -3.46 9.16
N SER A 114 -19.25 -2.84 8.02
CA SER A 114 -19.36 -3.43 6.69
C SER A 114 -18.38 -4.59 6.47
N VAL A 115 -17.25 -4.63 7.19
CA VAL A 115 -16.24 -5.68 7.00
C VAL A 115 -16.82 -7.05 7.38
N VAL A 116 -16.94 -7.94 6.41
CA VAL A 116 -17.48 -9.29 6.61
C VAL A 116 -16.43 -10.26 7.15
N GLY A 117 -15.15 -9.92 7.04
CA GLY A 117 -14.07 -10.69 7.64
C GLY A 117 -12.69 -10.10 7.37
N THR A 118 -11.70 -10.54 8.14
CA THR A 118 -10.30 -10.15 7.99
C THR A 118 -9.39 -11.37 7.99
N PHE A 119 -8.25 -11.26 7.34
CA PHE A 119 -7.20 -12.29 7.35
C PHE A 119 -5.81 -11.66 7.23
N GLU A 120 -4.77 -12.43 7.51
CA GLU A 120 -3.37 -11.97 7.42
C GLU A 120 -2.57 -12.84 6.46
N VAL A 121 -1.82 -12.21 5.56
CA VAL A 121 -0.89 -12.88 4.63
C VAL A 121 0.39 -12.07 4.51
N ASP A 122 1.52 -12.73 4.66
CA ASP A 122 2.86 -12.13 4.54
C ASP A 122 3.08 -10.88 5.41
N GLY A 123 2.48 -10.86 6.62
CA GLY A 123 2.57 -9.74 7.55
C GLY A 123 1.69 -8.53 7.18
N PHE A 124 0.80 -8.68 6.20
CA PHE A 124 -0.23 -7.69 5.87
C PHE A 124 -1.60 -8.18 6.33
N ARG A 125 -2.36 -7.29 6.95
CA ARG A 125 -3.76 -7.53 7.33
C ARG A 125 -4.69 -7.06 6.22
N PHE A 126 -5.65 -7.89 5.85
CA PHE A 126 -6.64 -7.61 4.83
C PHE A 126 -8.04 -7.69 5.42
N ALA A 127 -8.96 -6.95 4.81
CA ALA A 127 -10.39 -6.96 5.11
C ALA A 127 -11.15 -7.22 3.82
N VAL A 128 -12.27 -7.93 3.93
CA VAL A 128 -13.22 -8.14 2.85
C VAL A 128 -14.43 -7.26 3.15
N GLU A 129 -14.75 -6.36 2.22
CA GLU A 129 -15.92 -5.49 2.30
C GLU A 129 -16.92 -5.82 1.18
N PRO A 130 -18.22 -5.88 1.48
CA PRO A 130 -19.26 -5.97 0.46
C PRO A 130 -19.30 -4.68 -0.34
N ALA A 131 -19.51 -4.79 -1.65
CA ALA A 131 -19.84 -3.66 -2.49
C ALA A 131 -21.36 -3.43 -2.53
N THR A 132 -21.81 -2.45 -3.31
CA THR A 132 -23.24 -2.19 -3.51
C THR A 132 -23.99 -3.31 -4.23
N ALA A 133 -23.29 -4.18 -4.97
CA ALA A 133 -23.88 -5.35 -5.61
C ALA A 133 -23.54 -6.60 -4.79
N ALA A 134 -24.51 -7.49 -4.58
CA ALA A 134 -24.38 -8.67 -3.72
C ALA A 134 -23.31 -9.65 -4.22
N GLU A 135 -23.08 -9.73 -5.53
CA GLU A 135 -22.08 -10.59 -6.16
C GLU A 135 -20.67 -9.97 -6.19
N HIS A 136 -20.49 -8.80 -5.57
CA HIS A 136 -19.26 -8.03 -5.64
C HIS A 136 -18.74 -7.69 -4.25
N VAL A 137 -17.47 -8.03 -4.00
CA VAL A 137 -16.75 -7.64 -2.80
C VAL A 137 -15.43 -6.99 -3.15
N VAL A 138 -14.97 -6.14 -2.24
CA VAL A 138 -13.72 -5.41 -2.34
C VAL A 138 -12.76 -6.00 -1.31
N LEU A 139 -11.59 -6.42 -1.79
CA LEU A 139 -10.47 -6.74 -0.92
C LEU A 139 -9.74 -5.44 -0.56
N CYS A 140 -9.60 -5.19 0.73
CA CYS A 140 -8.95 -4.01 1.29
C CYS A 140 -7.70 -4.40 2.08
N LEU A 141 -6.62 -3.62 1.97
CA LEU A 141 -5.51 -3.65 2.93
C LEU A 141 -5.93 -2.84 4.16
N VAL A 142 -5.69 -3.39 5.35
CA VAL A 142 -5.94 -2.74 6.63
C VAL A 142 -4.66 -2.07 7.12
N SER A 143 -4.71 -0.76 7.36
CA SER A 143 -3.59 -0.02 7.94
C SER A 143 -3.49 -0.25 9.46
N ALA A 144 -2.39 0.22 10.07
CA ALA A 144 -2.25 0.21 11.54
C ALA A 144 -3.30 1.06 12.27
N MET A 145 -3.97 1.98 11.55
CA MET A 145 -5.07 2.80 12.07
C MET A 145 -6.44 2.21 11.73
N ASN A 146 -6.50 0.96 11.24
CA ASN A 146 -7.69 0.29 10.71
C ASN A 146 -8.36 1.00 9.52
N GLU A 147 -7.66 1.93 8.85
CA GLU A 147 -8.11 2.48 7.58
C GLU A 147 -8.06 1.41 6.48
N LEU A 148 -9.07 1.40 5.61
CA LEU A 148 -9.21 0.44 4.53
C LEU A 148 -8.75 1.03 3.20
N THR A 149 -7.78 0.38 2.57
CA THR A 149 -7.33 0.72 1.20
C THR A 149 -7.77 -0.37 0.23
N PRO A 150 -8.71 -0.11 -0.69
CA PRO A 150 -9.11 -1.08 -1.71
C PRO A 150 -7.96 -1.48 -2.64
N ILE A 151 -7.74 -2.79 -2.80
CA ILE A 151 -6.63 -3.33 -3.61
C ILE A 151 -7.10 -4.25 -4.75
N ALA A 152 -8.27 -4.87 -4.62
CA ALA A 152 -8.86 -5.68 -5.68
C ALA A 152 -10.39 -5.70 -5.58
N ASP A 153 -11.02 -5.77 -6.74
CA ASP A 153 -12.45 -6.02 -6.94
C ASP A 153 -12.64 -7.50 -7.25
N LEU A 154 -13.55 -8.16 -6.52
CA LEU A 154 -13.75 -9.60 -6.57
C LEU A 154 -15.22 -9.91 -6.86
N LEU A 155 -15.46 -10.57 -7.98
CA LEU A 155 -16.78 -11.11 -8.31
C LEU A 155 -16.91 -12.51 -7.73
N HIS A 156 -18.07 -12.80 -7.14
CA HIS A 156 -18.35 -14.11 -6.58
C HIS A 156 -19.77 -14.59 -6.85
N GLU A 157 -19.94 -15.90 -6.82
CA GLU A 157 -21.23 -16.57 -6.91
C GLU A 157 -21.31 -17.58 -5.75
N GLY A 158 -22.29 -17.42 -4.86
CA GLY A 158 -22.43 -18.28 -3.66
C GLY A 158 -21.16 -18.34 -2.79
N GLY A 159 -20.39 -17.24 -2.71
CA GLY A 159 -19.14 -17.16 -1.96
C GLY A 159 -17.89 -17.71 -2.67
N ARG A 160 -18.01 -18.20 -3.91
CA ARG A 160 -16.87 -18.63 -4.75
C ARG A 160 -16.41 -17.52 -5.67
N ILE A 161 -15.12 -17.17 -5.68
CA ILE A 161 -14.61 -16.08 -6.50
C ILE A 161 -14.50 -16.53 -7.97
N CYS A 162 -15.34 -15.97 -8.84
CA CYS A 162 -15.31 -16.22 -10.28
C CYS A 162 -14.43 -15.20 -11.03
N GLY A 163 -14.24 -13.99 -10.49
CA GLY A 163 -13.44 -12.94 -11.12
C GLY A 163 -12.63 -12.13 -10.11
N MET A 164 -11.43 -11.68 -10.50
CA MET A 164 -10.60 -10.81 -9.68
C MET A 164 -9.89 -9.78 -10.54
N VAL A 165 -10.08 -8.51 -10.22
CA VAL A 165 -9.44 -7.38 -10.89
C VAL A 165 -8.65 -6.59 -9.85
N THR A 166 -7.33 -6.56 -9.98
CA THR A 166 -6.48 -5.74 -9.12
C THR A 166 -6.66 -4.26 -9.47
N ARG A 167 -6.82 -3.40 -8.47
CA ARG A 167 -7.04 -1.97 -8.69
C ARG A 167 -5.76 -1.26 -9.17
N PRO A 168 -5.89 -0.22 -10.03
CA PRO A 168 -4.76 0.60 -10.46
C PRO A 168 -3.97 1.17 -9.28
N GLY A 169 -2.63 1.11 -9.35
CA GLY A 169 -1.73 1.61 -8.30
C GLY A 169 -1.28 0.53 -7.30
N TRP A 170 -1.91 -0.64 -7.27
CA TRP A 170 -1.37 -1.82 -6.61
C TRP A 170 -0.57 -2.64 -7.62
N LYS A 171 0.72 -2.89 -7.34
CA LYS A 171 1.50 -3.84 -8.14
C LYS A 171 0.77 -5.16 -8.13
N ALA A 172 0.62 -5.78 -9.32
CA ALA A 172 0.10 -7.12 -9.43
C ALA A 172 0.84 -8.02 -8.43
N ALA A 173 0.13 -8.46 -7.39
CA ALA A 173 0.71 -9.34 -6.40
C ALA A 173 1.20 -10.62 -7.11
N PRO A 174 2.33 -11.20 -6.68
CA PRO A 174 2.79 -12.47 -7.21
C PRO A 174 1.65 -13.48 -7.23
N GLU A 175 1.59 -14.33 -8.26
CA GLU A 175 0.45 -15.22 -8.47
C GLU A 175 0.17 -16.11 -7.25
N ALA A 176 1.22 -16.61 -6.60
CA ALA A 176 1.11 -17.39 -5.36
C ALA A 176 0.37 -16.63 -4.25
N ARG A 177 0.63 -15.32 -4.09
CA ARG A 177 -0.06 -14.47 -3.11
C ARG A 177 -1.51 -14.27 -3.50
N ARG A 178 -1.80 -14.04 -4.79
CA ARG A 178 -3.17 -13.92 -5.30
C ARG A 178 -3.98 -15.20 -5.10
N ARG A 179 -3.36 -16.37 -5.25
CA ARG A 179 -3.99 -17.67 -4.93
C ARG A 179 -4.34 -17.78 -3.44
N ARG A 180 -3.45 -17.35 -2.54
CA ARG A 180 -3.74 -17.29 -1.10
C ARG A 180 -4.86 -16.31 -0.78
N TRP A 181 -4.81 -15.09 -1.33
CA TRP A 181 -5.89 -14.12 -1.17
C TRP A 181 -7.23 -14.71 -1.59
N ARG A 182 -7.29 -15.37 -2.76
CA ARG A 182 -8.52 -16.01 -3.22
C ARG A 182 -9.04 -17.03 -2.22
N ALA A 183 -8.19 -17.93 -1.74
CA ALA A 183 -8.58 -18.97 -0.78
C ALA A 183 -9.10 -18.39 0.54
N GLU A 184 -8.41 -17.38 1.09
CA GLU A 184 -8.84 -16.71 2.33
C GLU A 184 -10.16 -15.96 2.14
N VAL A 185 -10.31 -15.24 1.02
CA VAL A 185 -11.56 -14.52 0.73
C VAL A 185 -12.72 -15.49 0.53
N GLU A 186 -12.56 -16.56 -0.24
CA GLU A 186 -13.62 -17.57 -0.40
C GLU A 186 -14.03 -18.18 0.94
N SER A 187 -13.06 -18.48 1.81
CA SER A 187 -13.35 -18.99 3.16
C SER A 187 -14.21 -18.00 3.97
N ILE A 188 -13.93 -16.71 3.89
CA ILE A 188 -14.71 -15.64 4.54
C ILE A 188 -16.11 -15.55 3.92
N LEU A 189 -16.20 -15.52 2.58
CA LEU A 189 -17.47 -15.34 1.89
C LEU A 189 -18.40 -16.54 2.07
N LEU A 190 -17.89 -17.77 2.01
CA LEU A 190 -18.68 -18.97 2.25
C LEU A 190 -19.34 -18.93 3.63
N ARG A 191 -18.58 -18.56 4.68
CA ARG A 191 -19.12 -18.39 6.03
C ARG A 191 -20.12 -17.25 6.13
N ALA A 192 -19.93 -16.18 5.37
CA ALA A 192 -20.83 -15.04 5.36
C ALA A 192 -22.16 -15.39 4.65
N VAL A 193 -22.11 -16.13 3.55
CA VAL A 193 -23.29 -16.68 2.84
C VAL A 193 -24.05 -17.67 3.73
N GLU A 194 -23.35 -18.59 4.41
CA GLU A 194 -23.97 -19.53 5.38
C GLU A 194 -24.73 -18.81 6.50
N ARG A 195 -24.31 -17.58 6.84
CA ARG A 195 -24.92 -16.74 7.88
C ARG A 195 -25.96 -15.74 7.34
N GLY A 196 -26.16 -15.68 6.02
CA GLY A 196 -27.04 -14.70 5.37
C GLY A 196 -26.55 -13.25 5.52
N ALA A 197 -25.25 -13.04 5.69
CA ALA A 197 -24.65 -11.71 5.85
C ALA A 197 -24.30 -11.04 4.50
N ILE A 198 -24.33 -11.82 3.41
CA ILE A 198 -24.19 -11.43 2.00
C ILE A 198 -24.99 -12.41 1.14
#